data_AF-A0A7U7CXD6-F1
#
_entry.id   AF-A0A7U7CXD6-F1
#
_cell.length_a   1.000
_cell.length_b   1.000
_cell.length_c   1.000
_cell.angle_alpha   90.00
_cell.angle_beta   90.00
_cell.angle_gamma   90.00
#
_symmetry.space_group_name_H-M   'P 1'
#
loop_
_entity.id
_entity.type
_entity.pdbx_description
1 polymer ?
#
loop_
_entity_poly.entity_id
_entity_poly.type
_entity_poly.pdbx_seq_one_letter_code
_entity_poly.pdbx_strand_id
1 'polypeptide(L)'
;MSIEVHIDSITLDILSRRLKNTVTPMGILNWLNNFEKEETEIAIDFLKRFTVYTSNEIEEIFHEQFNNILRKLDKSKSLVVHPIGTFGKSGSMMSYLVRKTNIYKNNPQRIELCSSSDLLKKFNVDKYNTLILIDDFVGSGKSIVDYWKSDLEDIRNFYENIFFVGVAGMELGIYNIKRLFDEVIIPKSNIYRKAFSNQASYFGYRNYSNYKEVAYKYGCKLTKPRKLKSKRLKYDNALGYENSQSLVGFFYGCPNNTLPIFWQESNSNFKWASLLPRFNHHKISQARDFRKSIAFELSLLQEFGTQRIQRDFLTYKVVNHKKKFDTINHLNFSLYAIIKLMRNGYSEFNICQILGISHSDYLEYLNSGKEKGLFNPKFQISIKGLEIYNDAKKIIKNSFAFKFENKNEYLNNQINYIPKTFNGRS
;
A
#
# COMPACT_ATOMS: atom_id res chain seq x y z
N MET A 1 20.51 -13.67 -7.65
CA MET A 1 19.79 -13.66 -8.94
C MET A 1 20.16 -12.38 -9.65
N SER A 2 20.75 -12.48 -10.85
CA SER A 2 20.85 -11.34 -11.76
C SER A 2 19.45 -10.94 -12.19
N ILE A 3 19.15 -9.64 -12.15
CA ILE A 3 17.92 -9.08 -12.73
C ILE A 3 18.26 -8.77 -14.18
N GLU A 4 17.64 -9.47 -15.12
CA GLU A 4 17.84 -9.30 -16.56
C GLU A 4 16.61 -8.59 -17.17
N VAL A 5 16.37 -7.36 -16.71
CA VAL A 5 15.28 -6.52 -17.23
C VAL A 5 15.88 -5.36 -18.03
N HIS A 6 15.58 -5.30 -19.31
CA HIS A 6 15.98 -4.20 -20.19
C HIS A 6 15.00 -3.04 -20.04
N ILE A 7 15.26 -2.14 -19.09
CA ILE A 7 14.55 -0.88 -18.92
C ILE A 7 15.56 0.22 -18.59
N ASP A 8 15.46 1.37 -19.27
CA ASP A 8 16.33 2.50 -18.99
C ASP A 8 15.94 3.22 -17.68
N SER A 9 16.88 3.94 -17.09
CA SER A 9 16.69 4.61 -15.80
C SER A 9 15.63 5.71 -15.85
N ILE A 10 15.45 6.37 -16.99
CA ILE A 10 14.47 7.45 -17.15
C ILE A 10 13.06 6.85 -17.14
N THR A 11 12.83 5.78 -17.91
CA THR A 11 11.55 5.07 -17.91
C THR A 11 11.22 4.53 -16.52
N LEU A 12 12.19 3.94 -15.82
CA LEU A 12 11.99 3.44 -14.46
C LEU A 12 11.58 4.55 -13.48
N ASP A 13 12.22 5.72 -13.56
CA ASP A 13 11.87 6.89 -12.75
C ASP A 13 10.48 7.43 -13.08
N ILE A 14 10.11 7.48 -14.36
CA ILE A 14 8.76 7.89 -14.81
C ILE A 14 7.71 6.92 -14.25
N LEU A 15 7.95 5.61 -14.32
CA LEU A 15 7.04 4.60 -13.77
C LEU A 15 6.92 4.72 -12.25
N SER A 16 8.03 4.92 -11.53
CA SER A 16 8.00 5.14 -10.07
C SER A 16 7.15 6.35 -9.69
N ARG A 17 7.34 7.48 -10.38
CA ARG A 17 6.54 8.70 -10.15
C ARG A 17 5.07 8.49 -10.51
N ARG A 18 4.78 7.77 -11.58
CA ARG A 18 3.39 7.44 -11.99
C ARG A 18 2.68 6.59 -10.94
N LEU A 19 3.40 5.64 -10.34
CA LEU A 19 2.94 4.86 -9.19
C LEU A 19 3.04 5.63 -7.86
N LYS A 20 3.26 6.95 -7.92
CA LYS A 20 3.29 7.86 -6.77
C LYS A 20 4.27 7.40 -5.69
N ASN A 21 5.33 6.70 -6.11
CA ASN A 21 6.34 6.08 -5.26
C ASN A 21 5.76 5.15 -4.17
N THR A 22 4.56 4.59 -4.37
CA THR A 22 4.04 3.53 -3.48
C THR A 22 4.85 2.25 -3.61
N VAL A 23 5.58 2.10 -4.72
CA VAL A 23 6.47 0.99 -5.02
C VAL A 23 7.84 1.54 -5.37
N THR A 24 8.90 0.89 -4.87
CA THR A 24 10.28 1.32 -5.14
C THR A 24 10.71 0.96 -6.57
N PRO A 25 11.71 1.64 -7.15
CA PRO A 25 12.29 1.24 -8.43
C PRO A 25 12.74 -0.23 -8.46
N MET A 26 13.33 -0.72 -7.36
CA MET A 26 13.70 -2.12 -7.21
C MET A 26 12.47 -3.05 -7.19
N GLY A 27 11.37 -2.64 -6.57
CA GLY A 27 10.10 -3.37 -6.60
C GLY A 27 9.54 -3.49 -8.02
N ILE A 28 9.64 -2.42 -8.82
CA ILE A 28 9.25 -2.43 -10.24
C ILE A 28 10.13 -3.40 -11.03
N LEU A 29 11.46 -3.33 -10.85
CA LEU A 29 12.39 -4.24 -11.53
C LEU A 29 12.13 -5.71 -11.17
N ASN A 30 11.94 -6.01 -9.89
CA ASN A 30 11.60 -7.36 -9.43
C ASN A 30 10.27 -7.84 -10.04
N TRP A 31 9.28 -6.94 -10.16
CA TRP A 31 8.00 -7.28 -10.77
C TRP A 31 8.11 -7.54 -12.28
N LEU A 32 8.88 -6.72 -13.00
CA LEU A 32 9.16 -6.91 -14.43
C LEU A 32 9.92 -8.22 -14.68
N ASN A 33 10.83 -8.59 -13.78
CA ASN A 33 11.61 -9.83 -13.86
C ASN A 33 10.76 -11.12 -13.68
N ASN A 34 9.44 -11.00 -13.43
CA ASN A 34 8.55 -12.16 -13.46
C ASN A 34 8.12 -12.57 -14.88
N PHE A 35 8.23 -11.66 -15.85
CA PHE A 35 7.74 -11.84 -17.22
C PHE A 35 8.82 -12.41 -18.13
N GLU A 36 8.41 -13.07 -19.22
CA GLU A 36 9.35 -13.48 -20.26
C GLU A 36 9.91 -12.24 -20.98
N LYS A 37 11.09 -12.38 -21.60
CA LYS A 37 11.81 -11.26 -22.21
C LYS A 37 10.95 -10.57 -23.28
N GLU A 38 10.22 -11.35 -24.05
CA GLU A 38 9.32 -10.91 -25.12
C GLU A 38 8.06 -10.21 -24.59
N GLU A 39 7.72 -10.41 -23.31
CA GLU A 39 6.53 -9.84 -22.65
C GLU A 39 6.85 -8.57 -21.84
N THR A 40 8.13 -8.16 -21.77
CA THR A 40 8.57 -7.03 -20.93
C THR A 40 7.88 -5.71 -21.33
N GLU A 41 7.74 -5.44 -22.63
CA GLU A 41 7.04 -4.23 -23.11
C GLU A 41 5.55 -4.23 -22.72
N ILE A 42 4.90 -5.40 -22.79
CA ILE A 42 3.51 -5.58 -22.36
C ILE A 42 3.39 -5.30 -20.85
N ALA A 43 4.35 -5.80 -20.05
CA ALA A 43 4.42 -5.55 -18.61
C ALA A 43 4.62 -4.06 -18.29
N ILE A 44 5.49 -3.37 -19.02
CA ILE A 44 5.69 -1.92 -18.89
C ILE A 44 4.39 -1.16 -19.20
N ASP A 45 3.68 -1.56 -20.26
CA ASP A 45 2.39 -0.96 -20.60
C ASP A 45 1.33 -1.21 -19.53
N PHE A 46 1.31 -2.38 -18.88
CA PHE A 46 0.48 -2.60 -17.70
C PHE A 46 0.74 -1.57 -16.61
N LEU A 47 2.01 -1.27 -16.28
CA LEU A 47 2.37 -0.24 -15.32
C LEU A 47 1.94 1.16 -15.78
N LYS A 48 2.08 1.46 -17.07
CA LYS A 48 1.59 2.74 -17.64
C LYS A 48 0.08 2.89 -17.55
N ARG A 49 -0.72 1.83 -17.39
CA ARG A 49 -2.19 1.96 -17.21
C ARG A 49 -2.67 1.66 -15.81
N PHE A 50 -1.78 1.24 -14.92
CA PHE A 50 -2.09 1.00 -13.53
C PHE A 50 -2.22 2.32 -12.76
N THR A 51 -3.36 2.53 -12.09
CA THR A 51 -3.62 3.71 -11.26
C THR A 51 -3.55 3.32 -9.80
N VAL A 52 -2.75 4.05 -9.01
CA VAL A 52 -2.66 3.86 -7.56
C VAL A 52 -3.18 5.11 -6.85
N TYR A 53 -4.07 4.95 -5.88
CA TYR A 53 -4.55 6.06 -5.03
C TYR A 53 -3.73 6.16 -3.75
N THR A 54 -3.21 7.36 -3.47
CA THR A 54 -2.53 7.71 -2.22
C THR A 54 -3.51 8.03 -1.11
N SER A 55 -3.04 8.10 0.14
CA SER A 55 -3.86 8.55 1.26
C SER A 55 -4.41 9.96 1.03
N ASN A 56 -3.57 10.87 0.55
CA ASN A 56 -3.94 12.28 0.36
C ASN A 56 -5.06 12.42 -0.68
N GLU A 57 -4.99 11.69 -1.79
CA GLU A 57 -6.03 11.73 -2.82
C GLU A 57 -7.36 11.16 -2.32
N ILE A 58 -7.31 10.11 -1.50
CA ILE A 58 -8.53 9.57 -0.87
C ILE A 58 -9.12 10.59 0.12
N GLU A 59 -8.27 11.23 0.93
CA GLU A 59 -8.68 12.29 1.85
C GLU A 59 -9.29 13.49 1.09
N GLU A 60 -8.70 13.91 -0.03
CA GLU A 60 -9.21 14.98 -0.89
C GLU A 60 -10.56 14.62 -1.51
N ILE A 61 -10.70 13.39 -2.03
CA ILE A 61 -11.97 12.89 -2.58
C ILE A 61 -13.06 12.92 -1.50
N PHE A 62 -12.81 12.34 -0.33
CA PHE A 62 -13.80 12.38 0.76
C PHE A 62 -14.08 13.80 1.23
N HIS A 63 -13.06 14.66 1.31
CA HIS A 63 -13.23 16.06 1.67
C HIS A 63 -14.20 16.78 0.73
N GLU A 64 -13.99 16.64 -0.58
CA GLU A 64 -14.81 17.27 -1.61
C GLU A 64 -16.25 16.74 -1.55
N GLN A 65 -16.43 15.42 -1.55
CA GLN A 65 -17.77 14.82 -1.57
C GLN A 65 -18.58 15.18 -0.31
N PHE A 66 -17.96 15.09 0.87
CA PHE A 66 -18.66 15.39 2.12
C PHE A 66 -18.95 16.88 2.25
N ASN A 67 -18.07 17.75 1.78
CA ASN A 67 -18.33 19.19 1.73
C ASN A 67 -19.51 19.51 0.81
N ASN A 68 -19.60 18.88 -0.35
CA ASN A 68 -20.71 19.04 -1.28
C ASN A 68 -22.04 18.58 -0.67
N ILE A 69 -22.05 17.46 0.03
CA ILE A 69 -23.23 16.98 0.74
C ILE A 69 -23.60 17.95 1.87
N LEU A 70 -22.66 18.27 2.77
CA LEU A 70 -22.92 19.10 3.95
C LEU A 70 -23.41 20.52 3.61
N ARG A 71 -22.99 21.07 2.46
CA ARG A 71 -23.48 22.37 1.94
C ARG A 71 -24.94 22.35 1.51
N LYS A 72 -25.44 21.19 1.06
CA LYS A 72 -26.84 20.99 0.66
C LYS A 72 -27.74 20.70 1.86
N LEU A 73 -27.18 20.27 2.98
CA LEU A 73 -27.94 20.03 4.21
C LEU A 73 -28.21 21.33 4.99
N ASP A 74 -29.39 21.39 5.58
CA ASP A 74 -29.73 22.41 6.58
C ASP A 74 -28.72 22.43 7.73
N LYS A 75 -28.43 23.63 8.26
CA LYS A 75 -27.43 23.82 9.31
C LYS A 75 -27.75 23.05 10.61
N SER A 76 -29.02 22.77 10.89
CA SER A 76 -29.47 21.97 12.04
C SER A 76 -29.28 20.46 11.85
N LYS A 77 -29.12 20.02 10.60
CA LYS A 77 -28.98 18.60 10.25
C LYS A 77 -27.51 18.18 10.18
N SER A 78 -27.29 16.90 10.41
CA SER A 78 -25.98 16.24 10.54
C SER A 78 -25.96 14.92 9.77
N LEU A 79 -24.75 14.44 9.51
CA LEU A 79 -24.46 13.24 8.73
C LEU A 79 -24.06 12.10 9.66
N VAL A 80 -24.52 10.89 9.34
CA VAL A 80 -23.92 9.64 9.84
C VAL A 80 -23.11 9.03 8.72
N VAL A 81 -21.86 8.68 8.99
CA VAL A 81 -20.95 8.05 8.04
C VAL A 81 -20.65 6.64 8.53
N HIS A 82 -20.89 5.66 7.66
CA HIS A 82 -20.73 4.25 7.97
C HIS A 82 -19.90 3.54 6.90
N PRO A 83 -18.74 2.95 7.26
CA PRO A 83 -17.96 2.16 6.31
C PRO A 83 -18.64 0.81 6.02
N ILE A 84 -18.67 0.42 4.75
CA ILE A 84 -19.21 -0.89 4.36
C ILE A 84 -18.26 -2.01 4.79
N GLY A 85 -18.83 -3.04 5.39
CA GLY A 85 -18.16 -4.29 5.74
C GLY A 85 -17.71 -4.40 7.19
N THR A 86 -17.19 -5.59 7.54
CA THR A 86 -16.82 -5.95 8.91
C THR A 86 -15.61 -5.14 9.43
N PHE A 87 -15.67 -4.74 10.70
CA PHE A 87 -14.57 -4.08 11.43
C PHE A 87 -13.22 -4.81 11.21
N GLY A 88 -12.15 -4.07 10.87
CA GLY A 88 -10.80 -4.61 10.66
C GLY A 88 -10.35 -4.87 9.20
N LYS A 89 -11.16 -4.53 8.18
CA LYS A 89 -10.79 -4.57 6.74
C LYS A 89 -10.59 -3.15 6.16
N SER A 90 -11.07 -2.87 4.94
CA SER A 90 -11.02 -1.52 4.33
C SER A 90 -11.81 -0.49 5.14
N GLY A 91 -12.89 -0.90 5.79
CA GLY A 91 -13.77 0.03 6.52
C GLY A 91 -13.09 0.82 7.64
N SER A 92 -12.20 0.22 8.42
CA SER A 92 -11.47 0.94 9.47
C SER A 92 -10.48 1.97 8.90
N MET A 93 -9.86 1.64 7.76
CA MET A 93 -9.04 2.58 7.00
C MET A 93 -9.87 3.76 6.50
N MET A 94 -11.03 3.50 5.88
CA MET A 94 -11.87 4.55 5.33
C MET A 94 -12.32 5.52 6.43
N SER A 95 -12.78 5.02 7.57
CA SER A 95 -13.12 5.86 8.73
C SER A 95 -11.92 6.66 9.25
N TYR A 96 -10.71 6.09 9.24
CA TYR A 96 -9.49 6.81 9.60
C TYR A 96 -9.18 7.95 8.63
N LEU A 97 -9.27 7.70 7.32
CA LEU A 97 -9.02 8.71 6.29
C LEU A 97 -10.08 9.83 6.35
N VAL A 98 -11.35 9.50 6.59
CA VAL A 98 -12.40 10.50 6.80
C VAL A 98 -12.05 11.43 7.97
N ARG A 99 -11.56 10.91 9.10
CA ARG A 99 -11.15 11.74 10.25
C ARG A 99 -10.01 12.71 9.92
N LYS A 100 -9.16 12.37 8.94
CA LYS A 100 -8.03 13.22 8.53
C LYS A 100 -8.48 14.39 7.65
N THR A 101 -9.63 14.30 6.99
CA THR A 101 -10.14 15.37 6.12
C THR A 101 -10.38 16.67 6.87
N ASN A 102 -10.18 17.80 6.20
CA ASN A 102 -10.47 19.12 6.76
C ASN A 102 -11.95 19.33 7.05
N ILE A 103 -12.84 18.69 6.26
CA ILE A 103 -14.28 18.83 6.46
C ILE A 103 -14.73 18.21 7.79
N TYR A 104 -14.19 17.04 8.14
CA TYR A 104 -14.43 16.40 9.43
C TYR A 104 -13.86 17.24 10.58
N LYS A 105 -12.59 17.65 10.48
CA LYS A 105 -11.91 18.46 11.51
C LYS A 105 -12.63 19.79 11.81
N ASN A 106 -13.20 20.42 10.78
CA ASN A 106 -13.91 21.68 10.92
C ASN A 106 -15.38 21.50 11.36
N ASN A 107 -15.95 20.30 11.23
CA ASN A 107 -17.35 20.03 11.54
C ASN A 107 -17.56 18.74 12.38
N PRO A 108 -16.80 18.52 13.46
CA PRO A 108 -16.83 17.24 14.19
C PRO A 108 -18.21 16.97 14.84
N GLN A 109 -19.00 18.01 15.10
CA GLN A 109 -20.34 17.90 15.70
C GLN A 109 -21.44 17.58 14.68
N ARG A 110 -21.14 17.71 13.38
CA ARG A 110 -22.10 17.49 12.27
C ARG A 110 -21.82 16.23 11.47
N ILE A 111 -20.71 15.54 11.72
CA ILE A 111 -20.32 14.31 11.01
C ILE A 111 -20.00 13.24 12.05
N GLU A 112 -20.91 12.29 12.20
CA GLU A 112 -20.76 11.19 13.14
C GLU A 112 -20.25 9.93 12.43
N LEU A 113 -19.17 9.33 12.93
CA LEU A 113 -18.63 8.08 12.37
C LEU A 113 -19.17 6.88 13.13
N CYS A 114 -20.03 6.10 12.48
CA CYS A 114 -20.62 4.90 13.05
C CYS A 114 -19.97 3.65 12.47
N SER A 115 -19.31 2.83 13.28
CA SER A 115 -18.63 1.61 12.80
C SER A 115 -19.49 0.34 12.88
N SER A 116 -20.68 0.40 13.48
CA SER A 116 -21.56 -0.75 13.70
C SER A 116 -22.94 -0.48 13.10
N SER A 117 -23.42 -1.38 12.24
CA SER A 117 -24.74 -1.30 11.63
C SER A 117 -25.86 -1.26 12.68
N ASP A 118 -25.73 -2.00 13.77
CA ASP A 118 -26.71 -2.04 14.87
C ASP A 118 -26.94 -0.69 15.55
N LEU A 119 -25.95 0.21 15.53
CA LEU A 119 -26.03 1.53 16.13
C LEU A 119 -26.71 2.55 15.22
N LEU A 120 -26.85 2.27 13.92
CA LEU A 120 -27.46 3.20 12.96
C LEU A 120 -28.92 3.50 13.32
N LYS A 121 -29.66 2.50 13.83
CA LYS A 121 -31.06 2.66 14.28
C LYS A 121 -31.21 3.52 15.55
N LYS A 122 -30.11 3.83 16.26
CA LYS A 122 -30.13 4.56 17.54
C LYS A 122 -29.92 6.06 17.38
N PHE A 123 -29.62 6.54 16.18
CA PHE A 123 -29.43 7.97 15.95
C PHE A 123 -30.76 8.72 16.00
N ASN A 124 -30.73 9.93 16.57
CA ASN A 124 -31.86 10.84 16.51
C ASN A 124 -32.04 11.33 15.06
N VAL A 125 -33.06 10.82 14.38
CA VAL A 125 -33.37 11.10 12.97
C VAL A 125 -33.66 12.59 12.71
N ASP A 126 -34.15 13.33 13.70
CA ASP A 126 -34.40 14.77 13.56
C ASP A 126 -33.11 15.55 13.35
N LYS A 127 -32.00 15.10 13.97
CA LYS A 127 -30.67 15.68 13.79
C LYS A 127 -29.89 14.96 12.68
N TYR A 128 -29.95 13.65 12.64
CA TYR A 128 -29.14 12.77 11.78
C TYR A 128 -30.02 12.09 10.73
N ASN A 129 -30.53 12.87 9.78
CA ASN A 129 -31.44 12.38 8.75
C ASN A 129 -30.75 11.83 7.49
N THR A 130 -29.43 11.99 7.38
CA THR A 130 -28.66 11.57 6.19
C THR A 130 -27.58 10.55 6.57
N LEU A 131 -27.62 9.40 5.90
CA LEU A 131 -26.64 8.32 6.04
C LEU A 131 -25.72 8.29 4.81
N ILE A 132 -24.41 8.19 5.05
CA ILE A 132 -23.39 8.05 4.00
C ILE A 132 -22.66 6.73 4.20
N LEU A 133 -22.75 5.85 3.22
CA LEU A 133 -22.00 4.62 3.15
C LEU A 133 -20.70 4.87 2.42
N ILE A 134 -19.57 4.44 2.98
CA ILE A 134 -18.26 4.61 2.35
C ILE A 134 -17.57 3.27 2.07
N ASP A 135 -16.88 3.20 0.93
CA ASP A 135 -15.96 2.12 0.61
C ASP A 135 -14.83 2.62 -0.31
N ASP A 136 -13.74 1.86 -0.40
CA ASP A 136 -12.61 2.24 -1.25
C ASP A 136 -12.85 1.94 -2.74
N PHE A 137 -13.42 0.78 -3.04
CA PHE A 137 -13.53 0.30 -4.42
C PHE A 137 -14.81 -0.48 -4.71
N VAL A 138 -15.61 0.03 -5.66
CA VAL A 138 -16.77 -0.71 -6.18
C VAL A 138 -16.33 -1.63 -7.33
N GLY A 139 -16.17 -2.92 -7.04
CA GLY A 139 -15.85 -3.96 -8.02
C GLY A 139 -17.06 -4.39 -8.88
N SER A 140 -17.62 -5.56 -8.61
CA SER A 140 -18.89 -5.99 -9.23
C SER A 140 -20.13 -5.43 -8.52
N GLY A 141 -19.94 -4.78 -7.37
CA GLY A 141 -21.03 -4.28 -6.51
C GLY A 141 -21.65 -5.34 -5.61
N LYS A 142 -21.34 -6.63 -5.82
CA LYS A 142 -21.95 -7.74 -5.08
C LYS A 142 -21.85 -7.62 -3.57
N SER A 143 -20.66 -7.34 -3.03
CA SER A 143 -20.47 -7.21 -1.58
C SER A 143 -21.29 -6.09 -0.97
N ILE A 144 -21.53 -5.00 -1.71
CA ILE A 144 -22.37 -3.87 -1.27
C ILE A 144 -23.84 -4.28 -1.29
N VAL A 145 -24.28 -4.98 -2.34
CA VAL A 145 -25.65 -5.52 -2.44
C VAL A 145 -25.93 -6.51 -1.31
N ASP A 146 -24.98 -7.41 -1.05
CA ASP A 146 -25.11 -8.41 0.00
C ASP A 146 -25.16 -7.73 1.38
N TYR A 147 -24.28 -6.76 1.64
CA TYR A 147 -24.28 -5.96 2.88
C TYR A 147 -25.57 -5.16 3.07
N TRP A 148 -26.09 -4.59 1.98
CA TRP A 148 -27.35 -3.86 2.02
C TRP A 148 -28.49 -4.75 2.51
N LYS A 149 -28.63 -5.94 1.92
CA LYS A 149 -29.69 -6.89 2.27
C LYS A 149 -29.55 -7.44 3.68
N SER A 150 -28.33 -7.66 4.16
CA SER A 150 -28.11 -8.23 5.49
C SER A 150 -28.23 -7.20 6.61
N ASP A 151 -27.76 -5.97 6.40
CA ASP A 151 -27.52 -5.01 7.48
C ASP A 151 -28.28 -3.69 7.35
N LEU A 152 -28.68 -3.28 6.14
CA LEU A 152 -29.18 -1.91 5.89
C LEU A 152 -30.63 -1.84 5.40
N GLU A 153 -31.22 -2.95 4.94
CA GLU A 153 -32.55 -2.96 4.34
C GLU A 153 -33.62 -2.43 5.32
N ASP A 154 -33.57 -2.87 6.58
CA ASP A 154 -34.43 -2.37 7.67
C ASP A 154 -34.15 -0.90 8.06
N ILE A 155 -32.99 -0.37 7.68
CA ILE A 155 -32.51 0.94 8.11
C ILE A 155 -32.93 2.03 7.12
N ARG A 156 -33.32 1.64 5.90
CA ARG A 156 -33.68 2.57 4.82
C ARG A 156 -34.72 3.61 5.25
N ASN A 157 -35.71 3.21 6.05
CA ASN A 157 -36.81 4.08 6.46
C ASN A 157 -36.45 5.07 7.60
N PHE A 158 -35.28 4.92 8.22
CA PHE A 158 -34.83 5.80 9.32
C PHE A 158 -34.14 7.07 8.82
N TYR A 159 -33.70 7.09 7.56
CA TYR A 159 -32.96 8.20 6.98
C TYR A 159 -33.73 8.77 5.80
N GLU A 160 -33.82 10.10 5.73
CA GLU A 160 -34.39 10.81 4.58
C GLU A 160 -33.54 10.62 3.33
N ASN A 161 -32.22 10.57 3.49
CA ASN A 161 -31.27 10.39 2.38
C ASN A 161 -30.21 9.35 2.74
N ILE A 162 -29.93 8.44 1.81
CA ILE A 162 -28.87 7.45 1.91
C ILE A 162 -27.99 7.54 0.67
N PHE A 163 -26.76 8.02 0.87
CA PHE A 163 -25.77 8.16 -0.18
C PHE A 163 -24.69 7.08 -0.07
N PHE A 164 -24.12 6.71 -1.21
CA PHE A 164 -22.86 5.97 -1.25
C PHE A 164 -21.75 6.91 -1.74
N VAL A 165 -20.61 6.93 -1.05
CA VAL A 165 -19.41 7.68 -1.45
C VAL A 165 -18.24 6.71 -1.59
N GLY A 166 -17.71 6.58 -2.81
CA GLY A 166 -16.58 5.70 -3.11
C GLY A 166 -15.38 6.46 -3.68
N VAL A 167 -14.17 5.93 -3.49
CA VAL A 167 -12.96 6.51 -4.09
C VAL A 167 -12.87 6.19 -5.58
N ALA A 168 -13.08 4.93 -5.94
CA ALA A 168 -13.05 4.46 -7.32
C ALA A 168 -14.03 3.30 -7.52
N GLY A 169 -14.41 3.03 -8.78
CA GLY A 169 -15.30 1.91 -9.07
C GLY A 169 -15.33 1.51 -10.53
N MET A 170 -15.79 0.30 -10.78
CA MET A 170 -16.08 -0.19 -12.13
C MET A 170 -17.49 0.24 -12.54
N GLU A 171 -17.67 0.67 -13.78
CA GLU A 171 -18.95 1.12 -14.35
C GLU A 171 -20.08 0.12 -14.11
N LEU A 172 -19.83 -1.18 -14.32
CA LEU A 172 -20.79 -2.24 -14.07
C LEU A 172 -21.17 -2.37 -12.58
N GLY A 173 -20.20 -2.26 -11.68
CA GLY A 173 -20.45 -2.35 -10.25
C GLY A 173 -21.28 -1.18 -9.74
N ILE A 174 -20.97 0.03 -10.21
CA ILE A 174 -21.74 1.26 -9.94
C ILE A 174 -23.17 1.10 -10.43
N TYR A 175 -23.37 0.61 -11.66
CA TYR A 175 -24.70 0.33 -12.21
C TYR A 175 -25.51 -0.62 -11.33
N ASN A 176 -24.87 -1.68 -10.82
CA ASN A 176 -25.52 -2.69 -9.99
C ASN A 176 -25.98 -2.15 -8.63
N ILE A 177 -25.23 -1.22 -8.02
CA ILE A 177 -25.57 -0.65 -6.71
C ILE A 177 -26.44 0.61 -6.79
N LYS A 178 -26.57 1.21 -7.98
CA LYS A 178 -27.22 2.52 -8.18
C LYS A 178 -28.63 2.61 -7.59
N ARG A 179 -29.39 1.52 -7.59
CA ARG A 179 -30.77 1.47 -7.10
C ARG A 179 -30.89 1.39 -5.58
N LEU A 180 -29.79 1.09 -4.87
CA LEU A 180 -29.80 0.94 -3.41
C LEU A 180 -29.70 2.29 -2.69
N PHE A 181 -29.16 3.30 -3.36
CA PHE A 181 -28.85 4.60 -2.78
C PHE A 181 -29.61 5.70 -3.51
N ASP A 182 -29.88 6.80 -2.83
CA ASP A 182 -30.45 8.00 -3.47
C ASP A 182 -29.44 8.62 -4.44
N GLU A 183 -28.16 8.54 -4.10
CA GLU A 183 -27.05 8.92 -4.97
C GLU A 183 -25.83 8.03 -4.73
N VAL A 184 -25.17 7.64 -5.83
CA VAL A 184 -23.86 6.97 -5.82
C VAL A 184 -22.82 7.95 -6.32
N ILE A 185 -21.96 8.39 -5.41
CA ILE A 185 -21.02 9.48 -5.59
C ILE A 185 -19.61 8.90 -5.69
N ILE A 186 -19.07 8.89 -6.92
CA ILE A 186 -17.69 8.54 -7.22
C ILE A 186 -17.18 9.57 -8.23
N PRO A 187 -15.96 10.13 -8.08
CA PRO A 187 -15.41 11.05 -9.06
C PRO A 187 -15.46 10.44 -10.47
N LYS A 188 -15.96 11.19 -11.47
CA LYS A 188 -16.17 10.64 -12.83
C LYS A 188 -14.87 10.10 -13.45
N SER A 189 -13.73 10.72 -13.15
CA SER A 189 -12.40 10.27 -13.57
C SER A 189 -11.96 8.94 -12.94
N ASN A 190 -12.63 8.53 -11.86
CA ASN A 190 -12.34 7.33 -11.08
C ASN A 190 -13.36 6.21 -11.36
N ILE A 191 -14.12 6.35 -12.45
CA ILE A 191 -15.03 5.32 -12.96
C ILE A 191 -14.34 4.58 -14.10
N TYR A 192 -14.07 3.30 -13.87
CA TYR A 192 -13.25 2.46 -14.74
C TYR A 192 -14.09 1.44 -15.51
N ARG A 193 -13.57 1.01 -16.66
CA ARG A 193 -14.10 -0.07 -17.48
C ARG A 193 -13.17 -1.27 -17.42
N LYS A 194 -13.63 -2.41 -17.94
CA LYS A 194 -12.79 -3.60 -18.05
C LYS A 194 -11.58 -3.33 -18.94
N ALA A 195 -10.40 -3.70 -18.48
CA ALA A 195 -9.17 -3.38 -19.20
C ALA A 195 -9.07 -3.97 -20.60
N PHE A 196 -9.69 -5.13 -20.83
CA PHE A 196 -9.71 -5.82 -22.11
C PHE A 196 -11.09 -5.79 -22.77
N SER A 197 -11.82 -4.67 -22.59
CA SER A 197 -13.11 -4.44 -23.25
C SER A 197 -12.94 -4.11 -24.73
N ASN A 198 -13.75 -4.74 -25.59
CA ASN A 198 -13.75 -4.49 -27.03
C ASN A 198 -14.17 -3.06 -27.41
N GLN A 199 -14.91 -2.38 -26.53
CA GLN A 199 -15.46 -1.04 -26.79
C GLN A 199 -14.57 0.09 -26.29
N ALA A 200 -13.71 -0.17 -25.29
CA ALA A 200 -12.94 0.87 -24.60
C ALA A 200 -11.75 0.25 -23.83
N SER A 201 -10.94 -0.57 -24.51
CA SER A 201 -9.73 -1.12 -23.87
C SER A 201 -8.74 0.00 -23.58
N TYR A 202 -8.13 -0.05 -22.40
CA TYR A 202 -7.00 0.83 -22.10
C TYR A 202 -5.83 0.62 -23.07
N PHE A 203 -5.75 -0.54 -23.75
CA PHE A 203 -4.71 -0.97 -24.69
C PHE A 203 -4.95 -0.61 -26.15
N GLY A 204 -5.96 0.21 -26.43
CA GLY A 204 -6.31 0.61 -27.78
C GLY A 204 -7.28 -0.36 -28.45
N TYR A 205 -7.87 0.10 -29.55
CA TYR A 205 -8.88 -0.66 -30.28
C TYR A 205 -8.25 -1.89 -30.95
N ARG A 206 -8.83 -3.08 -30.75
CA ARG A 206 -8.39 -4.39 -31.29
C ARG A 206 -7.01 -4.91 -30.86
N ASN A 207 -6.20 -4.12 -30.16
CA ASN A 207 -4.85 -4.53 -29.73
C ASN A 207 -4.80 -5.18 -28.33
N TYR A 208 -5.94 -5.45 -27.68
CA TYR A 208 -5.97 -5.94 -26.30
C TYR A 208 -5.76 -7.46 -26.15
N SER A 209 -5.84 -8.24 -27.22
CA SER A 209 -5.79 -9.71 -27.16
C SER A 209 -4.48 -10.21 -26.54
N ASN A 210 -3.34 -9.71 -27.01
CA ASN A 210 -2.02 -10.05 -26.45
C ASN A 210 -1.91 -9.72 -24.95
N TYR A 211 -2.33 -8.51 -24.55
CA TYR A 211 -2.32 -8.11 -23.15
C TYR A 211 -3.21 -9.03 -22.30
N LYS A 212 -4.41 -9.35 -22.79
CA LYS A 212 -5.32 -10.27 -22.10
C LYS A 212 -4.72 -11.66 -21.95
N GLU A 213 -4.05 -12.17 -22.99
CA GLU A 213 -3.40 -13.48 -22.98
C GLU A 213 -2.26 -13.54 -21.96
N VAL A 214 -1.37 -12.54 -21.94
CA VAL A 214 -0.30 -12.44 -20.94
C VAL A 214 -0.88 -12.35 -19.52
N ALA A 215 -1.84 -11.46 -19.29
CA ALA A 215 -2.49 -11.33 -17.98
C ALA A 215 -3.18 -12.64 -17.54
N TYR A 216 -3.82 -13.36 -18.48
CA TYR A 216 -4.49 -14.62 -18.20
C TYR A 216 -3.49 -15.75 -17.92
N LYS A 217 -2.42 -15.85 -18.72
CA LYS A 217 -1.32 -16.83 -18.57
C LYS A 217 -0.77 -16.81 -17.15
N TYR A 218 -0.40 -15.64 -16.65
CA TYR A 218 0.11 -15.50 -15.29
C TYR A 218 -0.99 -15.56 -14.23
N GLY A 219 -2.15 -14.97 -14.51
CA GLY A 219 -3.33 -15.02 -13.63
C GLY A 219 -3.77 -16.45 -13.29
N CYS A 220 -3.72 -17.38 -14.24
CA CYS A 220 -4.00 -18.80 -14.02
C CYS A 220 -2.98 -19.48 -13.10
N LYS A 221 -1.71 -19.07 -13.15
CA LYS A 221 -0.66 -19.59 -12.23
C LYS A 221 -0.79 -19.01 -10.82
N LEU A 222 -1.33 -17.79 -10.72
CA LEU A 222 -1.45 -17.03 -9.49
C LEU A 222 -2.74 -17.31 -8.71
N THR A 223 -3.81 -17.72 -9.40
CA THR A 223 -5.15 -17.89 -8.82
C THR A 223 -5.60 -19.35 -8.79
N LYS A 224 -6.44 -19.69 -7.80
CA LYS A 224 -6.99 -21.04 -7.69
C LYS A 224 -8.09 -21.26 -8.73
N PRO A 225 -8.07 -22.39 -9.47
CA PRO A 225 -9.17 -22.75 -10.35
C PRO A 225 -10.39 -23.23 -9.56
N ARG A 226 -11.56 -23.12 -10.17
CA ARG A 226 -12.78 -23.81 -9.75
C ARG A 226 -13.03 -25.02 -10.64
N LYS A 227 -13.33 -26.16 -10.03
CA LYS A 227 -13.69 -27.38 -10.77
C LYS A 227 -15.16 -27.30 -11.20
N LEU A 228 -15.41 -27.44 -12.49
CA LEU A 228 -16.76 -27.50 -13.05
C LEU A 228 -17.35 -28.90 -12.89
N LYS A 229 -18.69 -29.02 -13.03
CA LYS A 229 -19.38 -30.33 -13.07
C LYS A 229 -18.81 -31.25 -14.15
N SER A 230 -18.32 -30.67 -15.26
CA SER A 230 -17.63 -31.38 -16.36
C SER A 230 -16.20 -31.83 -16.03
N LYS A 231 -15.75 -31.71 -14.77
CA LYS A 231 -14.36 -31.93 -14.31
C LYS A 231 -13.30 -30.99 -14.89
N ARG A 232 -13.66 -30.11 -15.84
CA ARG A 232 -12.76 -29.06 -16.35
C ARG A 232 -12.47 -28.00 -15.29
N LEU A 233 -11.26 -27.45 -15.33
CA LEU A 233 -10.84 -26.34 -14.47
C LEU A 233 -11.23 -25.01 -15.12
N LYS A 234 -11.81 -24.10 -14.34
CA LYS A 234 -12.13 -22.73 -14.76
C LYS A 234 -11.45 -21.73 -13.84
N TYR A 235 -10.67 -20.83 -14.43
CA TYR A 235 -9.97 -19.77 -13.70
C TYR A 235 -10.79 -18.48 -13.71
N ASP A 236 -11.85 -18.46 -12.91
CA ASP A 236 -12.79 -17.31 -12.84
C ASP A 236 -12.11 -16.00 -12.41
N ASN A 237 -11.00 -16.10 -11.66
CA ASN A 237 -10.31 -14.96 -11.06
C ASN A 237 -8.97 -14.63 -11.71
N ALA A 238 -8.59 -15.30 -12.80
CA ALA A 238 -7.31 -15.07 -13.47
C ALA A 238 -7.14 -13.62 -13.94
N LEU A 239 -8.24 -12.91 -14.21
CA LEU A 239 -8.24 -11.50 -14.59
C LEU A 239 -8.91 -10.61 -13.52
N GLY A 240 -8.79 -11.02 -12.25
CA GLY A 240 -9.43 -10.36 -11.11
C GLY A 240 -10.78 -10.97 -10.78
N TYR A 241 -11.27 -10.70 -9.56
CA TYR A 241 -12.52 -11.24 -9.03
C TYR A 241 -13.67 -11.09 -10.02
N GLU A 242 -14.35 -12.19 -10.33
CA GLU A 242 -15.45 -12.25 -11.32
C GLU A 242 -15.08 -11.64 -12.69
N ASN A 243 -13.81 -11.76 -13.09
CA ASN A 243 -13.30 -11.21 -14.36
C ASN A 243 -13.55 -9.69 -14.49
N SER A 244 -13.28 -8.96 -13.41
CA SER A 244 -13.42 -7.50 -13.34
C SER A 244 -12.37 -6.74 -14.16
N GLN A 245 -11.18 -7.30 -14.34
CA GLN A 245 -10.11 -6.71 -15.17
C GLN A 245 -9.73 -5.28 -14.75
N SER A 246 -9.71 -5.00 -13.44
CA SER A 246 -9.35 -3.67 -12.95
C SER A 246 -7.83 -3.44 -13.01
N LEU A 247 -7.44 -2.19 -13.21
CA LEU A 247 -6.06 -1.69 -13.15
C LEU A 247 -5.91 -0.65 -12.02
N VAL A 248 -6.66 -0.80 -10.94
CA VAL A 248 -6.66 0.13 -9.81
C VAL A 248 -5.99 -0.50 -8.59
N GLY A 249 -5.20 0.28 -7.86
CA GLY A 249 -4.63 -0.08 -6.57
C GLY A 249 -4.73 1.08 -5.58
N PHE A 250 -4.47 0.79 -4.31
CA PHE A 250 -4.42 1.78 -3.25
C PHE A 250 -3.09 1.68 -2.52
N PHE A 251 -2.69 2.74 -1.84
CA PHE A 251 -1.42 2.79 -1.09
C PHE A 251 -1.27 1.65 -0.06
N TYR A 252 -2.37 1.02 0.36
CA TYR A 252 -2.42 -0.12 1.27
C TYR A 252 -2.67 -1.48 0.58
N GLY A 253 -2.69 -1.55 -0.76
CA GLY A 253 -2.87 -2.79 -1.51
C GLY A 253 -3.93 -2.71 -2.60
N CYS A 254 -4.04 -3.77 -3.41
CA CYS A 254 -5.03 -3.84 -4.49
C CYS A 254 -6.37 -4.47 -4.06
N PRO A 255 -7.49 -4.01 -4.64
CA PRO A 255 -8.73 -4.78 -4.71
C PRO A 255 -8.49 -6.14 -5.38
N ASN A 256 -9.29 -7.14 -5.03
CA ASN A 256 -9.22 -8.46 -5.66
C ASN A 256 -9.78 -8.43 -7.09
N ASN A 257 -10.51 -7.38 -7.46
CA ASN A 257 -10.96 -7.09 -8.81
C ASN A 257 -9.80 -6.69 -9.76
N THR A 258 -8.67 -6.25 -9.20
CA THR A 258 -7.47 -5.88 -9.94
C THR A 258 -6.79 -7.12 -10.50
N LEU A 259 -6.12 -6.98 -11.65
CA LEU A 259 -5.39 -8.11 -12.24
C LEU A 259 -4.43 -8.75 -11.21
N PRO A 260 -4.49 -10.08 -10.98
CA PRO A 260 -3.68 -10.78 -9.99
C PRO A 260 -2.18 -10.56 -10.13
N ILE A 261 -1.70 -10.32 -11.36
CA ILE A 261 -0.30 -10.02 -11.66
C ILE A 261 0.25 -8.86 -10.80
N PHE A 262 -0.57 -7.92 -10.36
CA PHE A 262 -0.12 -6.80 -9.53
C PHE A 262 0.01 -7.13 -8.05
N TRP A 263 -0.82 -8.01 -7.49
CA TRP A 263 -1.01 -8.09 -6.04
C TRP A 263 -0.93 -9.47 -5.42
N GLN A 264 -1.07 -10.52 -6.23
CA GLN A 264 -0.96 -11.89 -5.76
C GLN A 264 0.52 -12.24 -5.66
N GLU A 265 0.97 -12.73 -4.51
CA GLU A 265 2.36 -13.16 -4.32
C GLU A 265 2.58 -14.62 -4.77
N SER A 266 3.85 -15.03 -4.73
CA SER A 266 4.28 -16.40 -4.96
C SER A 266 3.45 -17.39 -4.16
N ASN A 267 3.11 -18.50 -4.81
CA ASN A 267 2.56 -19.68 -4.13
C ASN A 267 3.60 -20.82 -4.15
N SER A 268 3.28 -21.94 -3.52
CA SER A 268 4.19 -23.10 -3.43
C SER A 268 4.69 -23.60 -4.79
N ASN A 269 3.93 -23.35 -5.86
CA ASN A 269 4.15 -23.91 -7.18
C ASN A 269 4.66 -22.88 -8.19
N PHE A 270 4.65 -21.59 -7.84
CA PHE A 270 5.01 -20.51 -8.75
C PHE A 270 5.57 -19.31 -7.98
N LYS A 271 6.84 -18.99 -8.24
CA LYS A 271 7.49 -17.80 -7.70
C LYS A 271 7.01 -16.57 -8.46
N TRP A 272 6.61 -15.55 -7.71
CA TRP A 272 6.11 -14.29 -8.24
C TRP A 272 6.38 -13.16 -7.24
N ALA A 273 7.03 -12.10 -7.70
CA ALA A 273 7.19 -10.87 -6.95
C ALA A 273 6.02 -9.93 -7.24
N SER A 274 5.08 -9.75 -6.30
CA SER A 274 3.96 -8.82 -6.51
C SER A 274 4.42 -7.36 -6.49
N LEU A 275 3.76 -6.51 -7.27
CA LEU A 275 4.02 -5.07 -7.30
C LEU A 275 3.45 -4.37 -6.05
N LEU A 276 2.22 -4.71 -5.68
CA LEU A 276 1.46 -4.08 -4.60
C LEU A 276 0.60 -5.14 -3.86
N PRO A 277 1.16 -5.80 -2.84
CA PRO A 277 0.53 -6.95 -2.19
C PRO A 277 -0.78 -6.57 -1.48
N ARG A 278 -1.76 -7.48 -1.52
CA ARG A 278 -3.06 -7.30 -0.84
C ARG A 278 -3.02 -7.70 0.64
N PHE A 279 -2.42 -8.84 0.98
CA PHE A 279 -2.57 -9.44 2.32
C PHE A 279 -1.47 -9.02 3.31
N ASN A 280 -1.85 -8.95 4.60
CA ASN A 280 -0.95 -8.45 5.66
C ASN A 280 0.25 -9.36 5.93
N HIS A 281 0.15 -10.69 5.81
CA HIS A 281 1.30 -11.58 6.02
C HIS A 281 2.43 -11.34 5.00
N HIS A 282 2.07 -10.97 3.77
CA HIS A 282 3.01 -10.56 2.73
C HIS A 282 3.65 -9.21 3.06
N LYS A 283 2.85 -8.24 3.53
CA LYS A 283 3.38 -6.97 4.07
C LYS A 283 4.33 -7.20 5.24
N ILE A 284 4.07 -8.20 6.10
CA ILE A 284 4.96 -8.59 7.21
C ILE A 284 6.30 -9.14 6.67
N SER A 285 6.29 -9.95 5.61
CA SER A 285 7.53 -10.41 4.98
C SER A 285 8.33 -9.25 4.37
N GLN A 286 7.66 -8.36 3.64
CA GLN A 286 8.29 -7.17 3.06
C GLN A 286 8.82 -6.21 4.13
N ALA A 287 8.07 -6.03 5.22
CA ALA A 287 8.50 -5.29 6.40
C ALA A 287 9.75 -5.93 7.02
N ARG A 288 9.80 -7.26 7.14
CA ARG A 288 10.98 -7.98 7.66
C ARG A 288 12.21 -7.77 6.77
N ASP A 289 12.06 -7.88 5.46
CA ASP A 289 13.16 -7.70 4.51
C ASP A 289 13.62 -6.24 4.47
N PHE A 290 12.68 -5.29 4.55
CA PHE A 290 12.98 -3.88 4.74
C PHE A 290 13.78 -3.65 6.03
N ARG A 291 13.33 -4.19 7.17
CA ARG A 291 14.07 -4.05 8.44
C ARG A 291 15.48 -4.63 8.36
N LYS A 292 15.66 -5.78 7.70
CA LYS A 292 17.00 -6.34 7.44
C LYS A 292 17.87 -5.41 6.60
N SER A 293 17.30 -4.79 5.56
CA SER A 293 18.03 -3.84 4.70
C SER A 293 18.47 -2.60 5.49
N ILE A 294 17.59 -2.05 6.33
CA ILE A 294 17.89 -0.91 7.20
C ILE A 294 18.97 -1.25 8.22
N ALA A 295 18.89 -2.42 8.86
CA ALA A 295 19.90 -2.87 9.81
C ALA A 295 21.28 -3.00 9.14
N PHE A 296 21.34 -3.56 7.94
CA PHE A 296 22.56 -3.67 7.16
C PHE A 296 23.12 -2.31 6.72
N GLU A 297 22.26 -1.38 6.29
CA GLU A 297 22.68 -0.03 5.96
C GLU A 297 23.22 0.71 7.19
N LEU A 298 22.56 0.58 8.34
CA LEU A 298 23.04 1.19 9.58
C LEU A 298 24.37 0.63 10.05
N SER A 299 24.64 -0.68 9.86
CA SER A 299 25.97 -1.24 10.15
C SER A 299 27.04 -0.65 9.23
N LEU A 300 26.73 -0.44 7.95
CA LEU A 300 27.65 0.23 7.03
C LEU A 300 27.90 1.69 7.44
N LEU A 301 26.86 2.40 7.89
CA LEU A 301 27.01 3.78 8.38
C LEU A 301 27.77 3.86 9.70
N GLN A 302 27.72 2.80 10.51
CA GLN A 302 28.50 2.71 11.73
C GLN A 302 29.98 2.51 11.43
N GLU A 303 30.29 1.63 10.48
CA GLU A 303 31.66 1.27 10.11
C GLU A 303 32.33 2.35 9.22
N PHE A 304 31.60 2.89 8.24
CA PHE A 304 32.13 3.80 7.22
C PHE A 304 31.52 5.21 7.29
N GLY A 305 30.72 5.50 8.31
CA GLY A 305 30.09 6.80 8.54
C GLY A 305 31.10 7.93 8.72
N THR A 306 30.74 9.14 8.28
CA THR A 306 31.48 10.34 8.68
C THR A 306 31.31 10.57 10.19
N GLN A 307 32.26 11.25 10.83
CA GLN A 307 32.16 11.62 12.24
C GLN A 307 30.86 12.38 12.55
N ARG A 308 30.36 13.16 11.59
CA ARG A 308 29.07 13.86 11.67
C ARG A 308 27.89 12.89 11.77
N ILE A 309 27.82 11.87 10.90
CA ILE A 309 26.78 10.83 10.96
C ILE A 309 26.87 10.07 12.29
N GLN A 310 28.08 9.66 12.67
CA GLN A 310 28.26 8.89 13.90
C GLN A 310 27.81 9.68 15.15
N ARG A 311 28.20 10.96 15.24
CA ARG A 311 27.84 11.85 16.35
C ARG A 311 26.35 12.18 16.38
N ASP A 312 25.79 12.63 15.26
CA ASP A 312 24.44 13.19 15.22
C ASP A 312 23.36 12.10 15.06
N PHE A 313 23.72 10.90 14.58
CA PHE A 313 22.78 9.87 14.17
C PHE A 313 22.97 8.49 14.83
N LEU A 314 24.19 8.08 15.22
CA LEU A 314 24.48 6.72 15.70
C LEU A 314 24.89 6.66 17.19
N THR A 315 24.48 7.64 17.99
CA THR A 315 24.86 7.73 19.40
C THR A 315 24.19 6.63 20.24
N TYR A 316 24.89 5.52 20.48
CA TYR A 316 24.72 4.68 21.67
C TYR A 316 25.97 3.81 21.93
N LYS A 317 26.56 3.93 23.11
CA LYS A 317 27.63 3.04 23.61
C LYS A 317 27.08 2.19 24.73
N VAL A 318 27.00 0.88 24.56
CA VAL A 318 26.68 -0.04 25.66
C VAL A 318 27.97 -0.41 26.37
N VAL A 319 28.05 -0.12 27.66
CA VAL A 319 29.14 -0.59 28.52
C VAL A 319 28.60 -1.79 29.28
N ASN A 320 29.07 -2.99 28.94
CA ASN A 320 28.85 -4.17 29.77
C ASN A 320 30.21 -4.80 30.13
N HIS A 321 30.42 -5.00 31.43
CA HIS A 321 31.64 -5.47 32.11
C HIS A 321 32.83 -5.84 31.18
N LYS A 322 33.72 -4.85 30.98
CA LYS A 322 35.02 -4.88 30.27
C LYS A 322 35.02 -4.93 28.73
N LYS A 323 33.88 -4.85 28.02
CA LYS A 323 33.88 -4.63 26.56
C LYS A 323 32.92 -3.49 26.15
N LYS A 324 33.42 -2.58 25.31
CA LYS A 324 32.63 -1.54 24.65
C LYS A 324 32.14 -2.12 23.32
N PHE A 325 30.82 -2.16 23.12
CA PHE A 325 30.25 -2.49 21.83
C PHE A 325 29.32 -1.37 21.39
N ASP A 326 29.47 -0.95 20.14
CA ASP A 326 28.54 -0.04 19.49
C ASP A 326 27.44 -0.91 18.85
N THR A 327 26.19 -0.76 19.31
CA THR A 327 25.02 -1.48 18.76
C THR A 327 24.02 -0.50 18.14
N ILE A 328 23.28 -0.96 17.13
CA ILE A 328 22.25 -0.14 16.48
C ILE A 328 21.08 0.06 17.46
N ASN A 329 20.95 1.28 17.99
CA ASN A 329 19.82 1.65 18.84
C ASN A 329 18.50 1.58 18.06
N HIS A 330 17.45 1.00 18.65
CA HIS A 330 16.10 0.94 18.10
C HIS A 330 15.59 2.33 17.66
N LEU A 331 15.95 3.38 18.41
CA LEU A 331 15.62 4.76 18.05
C LEU A 331 16.30 5.21 16.75
N ASN A 332 17.60 4.93 16.59
CA ASN A 332 18.35 5.33 15.38
C ASN A 332 17.85 4.55 14.17
N PHE A 333 17.51 3.27 14.37
CA PHE A 333 16.82 2.45 13.39
C PHE A 333 15.52 3.09 12.93
N SER A 334 14.61 3.40 13.86
CA SER A 334 13.31 3.97 13.55
C SER A 334 13.43 5.32 12.87
N LEU A 335 14.30 6.21 13.38
CA LEU A 335 14.54 7.52 12.77
C LEU A 335 15.06 7.41 11.34
N TYR A 336 16.02 6.51 11.08
CA TYR A 336 16.56 6.31 9.73
C TYR A 336 15.50 5.78 8.78
N ALA A 337 14.77 4.76 9.23
CA ALA A 337 13.74 4.13 8.45
C ALA A 337 12.61 5.11 8.14
N ILE A 338 12.17 5.92 9.12
CA ILE A 338 11.17 6.98 8.92
C ILE A 338 11.68 7.99 7.90
N ILE A 339 12.88 8.55 8.06
CA ILE A 339 13.44 9.52 7.10
C ILE A 339 13.50 8.91 5.69
N LYS A 340 14.00 7.68 5.55
CA LYS A 340 14.09 6.99 4.25
C LYS A 340 12.72 6.76 3.62
N LEU A 341 11.73 6.32 4.39
CA LEU A 341 10.38 6.09 3.90
C LEU A 341 9.69 7.42 3.54
N MET A 342 9.82 8.46 4.36
CA MET A 342 9.33 9.80 4.04
C MET A 342 9.97 10.37 2.77
N ARG A 343 11.29 10.19 2.58
CA ARG A 343 12.00 10.59 1.35
C ARG A 343 11.51 9.85 0.11
N ASN A 344 11.05 8.62 0.30
CA ASN A 344 10.45 7.82 -0.76
C ASN A 344 8.94 8.12 -0.95
N GLY A 345 8.37 9.08 -0.22
CA GLY A 345 6.98 9.51 -0.40
C GLY A 345 5.94 8.62 0.30
N TYR A 346 6.36 7.74 1.21
CA TYR A 346 5.41 6.92 1.97
C TYR A 346 4.60 7.77 2.95
N SER A 347 3.30 7.50 3.03
CA SER A 347 2.41 8.11 4.03
C SER A 347 2.73 7.59 5.43
N GLU A 348 2.40 8.39 6.45
CA GLU A 348 2.51 8.01 7.86
C GLU A 348 1.91 6.62 8.14
N PHE A 349 0.71 6.35 7.61
CA PHE A 349 0.07 5.05 7.82
C PHE A 349 0.93 3.90 7.28
N ASN A 350 1.47 4.07 6.07
CA ASN A 350 2.35 3.06 5.47
C ASN A 350 3.65 2.90 6.24
N ILE A 351 4.20 4.00 6.75
CA ILE A 351 5.38 3.96 7.61
C ILE A 351 5.09 3.13 8.86
N CYS A 352 3.98 3.38 9.55
CA CYS A 352 3.58 2.61 10.73
C CYS A 352 3.40 1.12 10.41
N GLN A 353 2.78 0.78 9.28
CA GLN A 353 2.60 -0.61 8.85
C GLN A 353 3.94 -1.30 8.51
N ILE A 354 4.80 -0.64 7.73
CA ILE A 354 6.11 -1.19 7.33
C ILE A 354 7.00 -1.38 8.56
N LEU A 355 6.96 -0.43 9.49
CA LEU A 355 7.73 -0.50 10.72
C LEU A 355 7.08 -1.36 11.78
N GLY A 356 5.81 -1.75 11.63
CA GLY A 356 5.05 -2.52 12.61
C GLY A 356 4.98 -1.81 13.96
N ILE A 357 4.76 -0.50 13.94
CA ILE A 357 4.68 0.37 15.12
C ILE A 357 3.30 1.04 15.18
N SER A 358 2.87 1.45 16.38
CA SER A 358 1.64 2.21 16.54
C SER A 358 1.82 3.65 16.06
N HIS A 359 0.70 4.36 15.85
CA HIS A 359 0.75 5.79 15.52
C HIS A 359 1.32 6.64 16.67
N SER A 360 1.09 6.24 17.93
CA SER A 360 1.72 6.90 19.09
C SER A 360 3.23 6.71 19.08
N ASP A 361 3.74 5.50 18.84
CA ASP A 361 5.18 5.23 18.75
C ASP A 361 5.82 6.05 17.61
N TYR A 362 5.11 6.15 16.48
CA TYR A 362 5.55 6.97 15.36
C TYR A 362 5.71 8.45 15.74
N LEU A 363 4.73 9.02 16.45
CA LEU A 363 4.81 10.40 16.95
C LEU A 363 5.92 10.57 18.00
N GLU A 364 6.13 9.59 18.88
CA GLU A 364 7.25 9.60 19.83
C GLU A 364 8.60 9.64 19.10
N TYR A 365 8.79 8.81 18.07
CA TYR A 365 10.01 8.85 17.26
C TYR A 365 10.20 10.19 16.55
N LEU A 366 9.13 10.77 16.00
CA LEU A 366 9.21 12.11 15.39
C LEU A 366 9.61 13.19 16.40
N ASN A 367 9.08 13.13 17.62
CA ASN A 367 9.46 14.04 18.70
C ASN A 367 10.93 13.88 19.10
N SER A 368 11.41 12.65 19.31
CA SER A 368 12.84 12.41 19.56
C SER A 368 13.73 12.86 18.38
N GLY A 369 13.25 12.69 17.14
CA GLY A 369 13.96 13.18 15.96
C GLY A 369 13.99 14.70 15.86
N LYS A 370 12.93 15.39 16.33
CA LYS A 370 12.88 16.86 16.44
C LYS A 370 13.90 17.37 17.46
N GLU A 371 14.05 16.72 18.61
CA GLU A 371 15.10 17.05 19.60
C GLU A 371 16.51 16.91 19.02
N LYS A 372 16.73 15.90 18.16
CA LYS A 372 17.99 15.72 17.41
C LYS A 372 18.17 16.70 16.23
N GLY A 373 17.16 17.53 15.95
CA GLY A 373 17.14 18.47 14.83
C GLY A 373 16.94 17.82 13.46
N LEU A 374 16.49 16.56 13.39
CA LEU A 374 16.24 15.82 12.14
C LEU A 374 14.90 16.21 11.49
N PHE A 375 13.95 16.67 12.30
CA PHE A 375 12.64 17.13 11.86
C PHE A 375 12.38 18.57 12.33
N ASN A 376 11.58 19.32 11.57
CA ASN A 376 11.11 20.65 11.95
C ASN A 376 9.88 20.56 12.90
N PRO A 377 9.38 21.69 13.45
CA PRO A 377 8.21 21.68 14.33
C PRO A 377 6.92 21.13 13.70
N LYS A 378 6.84 21.05 12.37
CA LYS A 378 5.73 20.45 11.61
C LYS A 378 5.99 18.98 11.25
N PHE A 379 6.99 18.35 11.86
CA PHE A 379 7.44 16.97 11.59
C PHE A 379 7.86 16.68 10.14
N GLN A 380 8.23 17.71 9.38
CA GLN A 380 8.86 17.53 8.07
C GLN A 380 10.38 17.39 8.25
N ILE A 381 11.03 16.67 7.33
CA ILE A 381 12.49 16.47 7.36
C ILE A 381 13.18 17.84 7.30
N SER A 382 14.07 18.11 8.26
CA SER A 382 14.84 19.36 8.29
C SER A 382 15.99 19.33 7.27
N ILE A 383 16.64 20.47 7.03
CA ILE A 383 17.87 20.53 6.21
C ILE A 383 18.93 19.58 6.76
N LYS A 384 19.13 19.58 8.09
CA LYS A 384 20.06 18.66 8.78
C LYS A 384 19.69 17.20 8.56
N GLY A 385 18.41 16.84 8.69
CA GLY A 385 17.93 15.47 8.46
C GLY A 385 18.14 15.03 7.00
N LEU A 386 17.95 15.94 6.06
CA LEU A 386 18.18 15.69 4.63
C LEU A 386 19.66 15.49 4.29
N GLU A 387 20.55 16.30 4.87
CA GLU A 387 22.00 16.15 4.72
C GLU A 387 22.48 14.80 5.24
N ILE A 388 22.06 14.40 6.45
CA ILE A 388 22.40 13.09 7.03
C ILE A 388 21.93 11.95 6.11
N TYR A 389 20.70 12.03 5.58
CA TYR A 389 20.19 11.03 4.66
C TYR A 389 21.00 10.95 3.35
N ASN A 390 21.38 12.09 2.78
CA ASN A 390 22.15 12.15 1.54
C ASN A 390 23.58 11.62 1.72
N ASP A 391 24.22 11.97 2.83
CA ASP A 391 25.55 11.46 3.17
C ASP A 391 25.51 9.95 3.39
N ALA A 392 24.50 9.46 4.12
CA ALA A 392 24.28 8.04 4.30
C ALA A 392 24.10 7.30 2.96
N LYS A 393 23.29 7.87 2.05
CA LYS A 393 23.07 7.31 0.71
C LYS A 393 24.37 7.22 -0.11
N LYS A 394 25.25 8.24 -0.04
CA LYS A 394 26.55 8.22 -0.73
C LYS A 394 27.46 7.12 -0.20
N ILE A 395 27.55 6.97 1.13
CA ILE A 395 28.38 5.94 1.78
C ILE A 395 27.92 4.55 1.39
N ILE A 396 26.62 4.29 1.46
CA ILE A 396 26.03 3.00 1.07
C ILE A 396 26.31 2.71 -0.40
N LYS A 397 26.16 3.69 -1.30
CA LYS A 397 26.46 3.52 -2.72
C LYS A 397 27.93 3.15 -2.96
N ASN A 398 28.86 3.84 -2.28
CA ASN A 398 30.30 3.62 -2.42
C ASN A 398 30.74 2.26 -1.84
N SER A 399 30.17 1.85 -0.71
CA SER A 399 30.50 0.56 -0.09
C SER A 399 29.98 -0.62 -0.93
N PHE A 400 28.84 -0.48 -1.61
CA PHE A 400 28.41 -1.46 -2.59
C PHE A 400 29.31 -1.50 -3.82
N ALA A 401 29.74 -0.36 -4.37
CA ALA A 401 30.66 -0.31 -5.52
C ALA A 401 31.99 -1.04 -5.21
N PHE A 402 32.56 -0.80 -4.03
CA PHE A 402 33.79 -1.46 -3.56
C PHE A 402 33.64 -2.99 -3.44
N LYS A 403 32.43 -3.47 -3.09
CA LYS A 403 32.11 -4.90 -2.98
C LYS A 403 31.96 -5.61 -4.33
N PHE A 404 31.64 -4.86 -5.39
CA PHE A 404 31.54 -5.38 -6.76
C PHE A 404 32.88 -5.32 -7.51
N GLU A 405 33.76 -4.36 -7.20
CA GLU A 405 35.13 -4.32 -7.73
C GLU A 405 36.01 -5.44 -7.16
N ASN A 406 35.88 -5.76 -5.87
CA ASN A 406 36.65 -6.83 -5.20
C ASN A 406 36.07 -8.26 -5.35
N LYS A 407 35.19 -8.49 -6.33
CA LYS A 407 34.61 -9.84 -6.55
C LYS A 407 35.64 -10.89 -6.99
N ASN A 408 36.85 -10.48 -7.38
CA ASN A 408 37.94 -11.37 -7.77
C ASN A 408 38.84 -11.85 -6.61
N GLU A 409 38.65 -11.37 -5.38
CA GLU A 409 39.59 -11.66 -4.26
C GLU A 409 38.98 -12.31 -3.01
N TYR A 410 37.80 -12.92 -3.12
CA TYR A 410 37.30 -13.80 -2.05
C TYR A 410 37.51 -15.27 -2.43
N LEU A 411 38.73 -15.76 -2.24
CA LEU A 411 38.96 -17.19 -1.99
C LEU A 411 38.17 -17.55 -0.74
N ASN A 412 37.27 -18.53 -0.87
CA ASN A 412 36.59 -19.17 0.24
C ASN A 412 37.66 -19.63 1.26
N ASN A 413 37.82 -18.92 2.37
CA ASN A 413 38.33 -19.55 3.56
C ASN A 413 37.22 -20.51 4.01
N GLN A 414 37.32 -21.76 3.57
CA GLN A 414 36.67 -22.88 4.22
C GLN A 414 37.12 -22.84 5.68
N ILE A 415 36.27 -22.29 6.54
CA ILE A 415 36.39 -22.53 7.97
C ILE A 415 36.03 -24.00 8.13
N ASN A 416 37.03 -24.87 8.06
CA ASN A 416 36.92 -26.26 8.49
C ASN A 416 36.58 -26.21 9.97
N TYR A 417 35.29 -26.33 10.28
CA TYR A 417 34.82 -26.57 11.62
C TYR A 417 35.29 -27.96 12.02
N ILE A 418 36.41 -28.02 12.75
CA ILE A 418 36.87 -29.22 13.42
C ILE A 418 36.26 -29.17 14.84
N PRO A 419 35.28 -30.03 15.16
CA PRO A 419 34.72 -30.08 16.51
C PRO A 419 35.82 -30.46 17.49
N LYS A 420 35.97 -29.68 18.59
CA LYS A 420 36.98 -29.97 19.63
C LYS A 420 36.63 -31.20 20.48
N THR A 421 35.41 -31.73 20.38
CA THR A 421 34.99 -32.99 21.01
C THR A 421 33.96 -33.68 20.13
N PHE A 422 34.09 -34.99 19.99
CA PHE A 422 33.11 -35.87 19.35
C PHE A 422 32.54 -36.79 20.43
N ASN A 423 31.22 -36.84 20.60
CA ASN A 423 30.52 -37.67 21.59
C ASN A 423 30.81 -37.42 23.09
N GLY A 424 31.14 -36.19 23.50
CA GLY A 424 30.89 -35.75 24.87
C GLY A 424 31.63 -36.52 25.99
N ARG A 425 32.83 -37.01 25.74
CA ARG A 425 33.81 -37.37 26.78
C ARG A 425 35.19 -36.86 26.35
N SER A 426 35.92 -36.27 27.28
CA SER A 426 37.29 -35.80 27.11
C SER A 426 38.22 -36.93 26.70
#